data_AF-A0A285EI42-F1
#
_entry.id   AF-A0A285EI42-F1
#
_cell.length_a   1.000
_cell.length_b   1.000
_cell.length_c   1.000
_cell.angle_alpha   90.00
_cell.angle_beta   90.00
_cell.angle_gamma   90.00
#
_symmetry.space_group_name_H-M   'P 1'
#
loop_
_entity.id
_entity.type
_entity.pdbx_description
1 polymer ?
#
loop_
_entity_poly.entity_id
_entity_poly.type
_entity_poly.pdbx_seq_one_letter_code
_entity_poly.pdbx_strand_id
1 'polypeptide(L)'
;MTLWLVDGERACYHLGASSDAGRPVSAGYASFAAGLERLRDKGVRLVDFGGLAGGGHEDGLACTRSGRANDKRPAYLCGLVLGQPMHVALTSATRAPGEWSPACRAVNRNVTVLVHGAGER
;
A
#
# COMPACT_ATOMS: atom_id res chain seq x y z
N MET A 1 -9.76 11.88 6.07
CA MET A 1 -8.37 12.36 6.16
C MET A 1 -7.43 11.34 5.53
N THR A 2 -6.42 11.80 4.80
CA THR A 2 -5.35 10.97 4.20
C THR A 2 -3.98 11.51 4.62
N LEU A 3 -3.04 10.62 4.91
CA LEU A 3 -1.66 10.94 5.25
C LEU A 3 -0.73 10.34 4.20
N TRP A 4 0.14 11.20 3.67
CA TRP A 4 1.08 10.89 2.60
C TRP A 4 2.49 11.18 3.07
N LEU A 5 3.41 10.23 2.84
CA LEU A 5 4.84 10.43 2.98
C LEU A 5 5.41 10.75 1.60
N VAL A 6 6.21 11.80 1.48
CA VAL A 6 6.77 12.25 0.19
C VAL A 6 8.28 12.16 0.24
N ASP A 7 8.86 11.55 -0.79
CA ASP A 7 10.29 11.42 -1.01
C ASP A 7 10.61 11.65 -2.49
N GLY A 8 11.21 12.82 -2.78
CA GLY A 8 11.44 13.27 -4.16
C GLY A 8 10.16 13.27 -5.00
N GLU A 9 10.21 12.61 -6.16
CA GLU A 9 9.09 12.49 -7.09
C GLU A 9 8.09 11.38 -6.71
N ARG A 10 8.20 10.79 -5.52
CA ARG A 10 7.38 9.66 -5.07
C ARG A 10 6.60 10.02 -3.81
N ALA A 11 5.39 9.49 -3.69
CA ALA A 11 4.61 9.56 -2.46
C ALA A 11 4.04 8.19 -2.09
N CYS A 12 4.01 7.88 -0.80
CA CYS A 12 3.40 6.68 -0.27
C CYS A 12 2.17 7.04 0.57
N TYR A 13 1.04 6.39 0.27
CA TYR A 13 -0.15 6.43 1.10
C TYR A 13 0.12 5.66 2.40
N HIS A 14 0.22 6.39 3.50
CA HIS A 14 0.54 5.78 4.79
C HIS A 14 -0.71 5.42 5.60
N LEU A 15 -1.69 6.33 5.63
CA LEU A 15 -2.88 6.17 6.45
C LEU A 15 -4.07 6.92 5.85
N GLY A 16 -5.27 6.40 6.09
CA GLY A 16 -6.49 7.15 5.87
C GLY A 16 -7.57 6.72 6.83
N ALA A 17 -8.39 7.69 7.23
CA ALA A 17 -9.47 7.52 8.16
C ALA A 17 -10.69 8.31 7.67
N SER A 18 -11.88 7.77 7.88
CA SER A 18 -13.15 8.41 7.57
C SER A 18 -14.07 8.30 8.78
N SER A 19 -14.73 9.40 9.12
CA SER A 19 -15.80 9.39 10.13
C SER A 19 -17.02 8.64 9.61
N ASP A 20 -17.90 8.26 10.52
CA ASP A 20 -19.16 7.60 10.19
C ASP A 20 -20.04 8.48 9.31
N ALA A 21 -20.11 9.78 9.60
CA ALA A 21 -20.81 10.76 8.78
C ALA A 21 -20.19 10.95 7.38
N GLY A 22 -18.88 10.73 7.23
CA GLY A 22 -18.17 10.88 5.96
C GLY A 22 -18.34 9.71 5.00
N ARG A 23 -18.68 8.51 5.50
CA ARG A 23 -18.83 7.31 4.66
C ARG A 23 -20.03 7.38 3.71
N PRO A 24 -21.26 7.74 4.14
CA PRO A 24 -22.42 7.84 3.25
C PRO A 24 -22.25 8.81 2.10
N VAL A 25 -21.51 9.89 2.32
CA VAL A 25 -21.25 10.93 1.32
C VAL A 25 -19.95 10.71 0.54
N SER A 26 -19.30 9.55 0.69
CA SER A 26 -18.09 9.22 -0.05
C SER A 26 -16.94 10.23 0.15
N ALA A 27 -16.87 10.90 1.30
CA ALA A 27 -15.90 11.98 1.59
C ALA A 27 -14.43 11.51 1.46
N GLY A 28 -14.19 10.20 1.59
CA GLY A 28 -12.91 9.58 1.31
C GLY A 28 -12.43 9.85 -0.12
N TYR A 29 -13.31 9.76 -1.12
CA TYR A 29 -12.92 10.03 -2.52
C TYR A 29 -12.49 11.47 -2.74
N ALA A 30 -13.22 12.44 -2.19
CA ALA A 30 -12.84 13.85 -2.24
C ALA A 30 -11.49 14.10 -1.54
N SER A 31 -11.25 13.46 -0.38
CA SER A 31 -9.98 13.55 0.33
C SER A 31 -8.80 13.02 -0.49
N PHE A 32 -9.01 11.97 -1.28
CA PHE A 32 -7.98 11.42 -2.16
C PHE A 32 -7.76 12.28 -3.41
N ALA A 33 -8.82 12.78 -4.04
CA ALA A 33 -8.72 13.67 -5.20
C ALA A 33 -7.90 14.93 -4.86
N ALA A 34 -8.27 15.63 -3.78
CA ALA A 34 -7.54 16.80 -3.30
C ALA A 34 -6.08 16.46 -2.92
N GLY A 35 -5.84 15.29 -2.32
CA GLY A 35 -4.49 14.82 -2.01
C GLY A 35 -3.64 14.60 -3.26
N LEU A 36 -4.18 13.92 -4.28
CA LEU A 36 -3.48 13.65 -5.53
C LEU A 36 -3.17 14.93 -6.32
N GLU A 37 -4.11 15.88 -6.37
CA GLU A 37 -3.87 17.21 -6.96
C GLU A 37 -2.72 17.91 -6.23
N ARG A 38 -2.75 17.93 -4.90
CA ARG A 38 -1.68 18.54 -4.10
C ARG A 38 -0.32 17.88 -4.33
N LEU A 39 -0.28 16.56 -4.50
CA LEU A 39 0.94 15.81 -4.78
C LEU A 39 1.47 16.10 -6.19
N ARG A 40 0.59 16.14 -7.19
CA ARG A 40 0.94 16.54 -8.56
C ARG A 40 1.55 17.95 -8.58
N ASP A 41 0.94 18.89 -7.87
CA ASP A 41 1.43 20.27 -7.79
C ASP A 41 2.78 20.38 -7.05
N LYS A 42 3.16 19.36 -6.27
CA LYS A 42 4.50 19.23 -5.65
C LYS A 42 5.53 18.55 -6.57
N GLY A 43 5.15 18.14 -7.79
CA GLY A 43 6.03 17.41 -8.70
C GLY A 43 6.12 15.91 -8.42
N VAL A 44 5.21 15.34 -7.64
CA VAL A 44 5.14 13.88 -7.47
C VAL A 44 4.66 13.24 -8.76
N ARG A 45 5.44 12.26 -9.26
CA ARG A 45 5.16 11.53 -10.50
C ARG A 45 4.62 10.12 -10.24
N LEU A 46 4.88 9.58 -9.06
CA LEU A 46 4.46 8.23 -8.68
C LEU A 46 3.88 8.23 -7.27
N VAL A 47 2.64 7.74 -7.16
CA VAL A 47 1.99 7.50 -5.87
C VAL A 47 1.85 6.00 -5.65
N ASP A 48 2.34 5.51 -4.51
CA ASP A 48 2.20 4.13 -4.03
C ASP A 48 1.05 4.06 -3.03
N PHE A 49 0.01 3.27 -3.33
CA PHE A 49 -1.12 3.02 -2.42
C PHE A 49 -0.90 1.85 -1.46
N GLY A 50 0.27 1.21 -1.53
CA GLY A 50 0.64 0.00 -0.82
C GLY A 50 0.20 -1.28 -1.55
N GLY A 51 0.63 -2.42 -0.99
CA GLY A 51 0.26 -3.76 -1.48
C GLY A 51 -1.11 -4.21 -0.94
N LEU A 52 -1.73 -5.16 -1.63
CA LEU A 52 -2.96 -5.80 -1.14
C LEU A 52 -2.65 -6.70 0.07
N ALA A 53 -3.58 -6.81 1.04
CA ALA A 53 -3.46 -7.81 2.08
C ALA A 53 -3.48 -9.22 1.45
N GLY A 54 -2.60 -10.11 1.90
CA GLY A 54 -2.50 -11.46 1.35
C GLY A 54 -3.78 -12.26 1.60
N GLY A 55 -4.34 -12.87 0.56
CA GLY A 55 -5.43 -13.83 0.65
C GLY A 55 -6.75 -13.41 0.01
N GLY A 56 -6.84 -13.56 -1.32
CA GLY A 56 -7.99 -14.14 -2.03
C GLY A 56 -9.41 -13.60 -1.85
N HIS A 57 -9.67 -12.54 -1.11
CA HIS A 57 -11.03 -12.02 -0.93
C HIS A 57 -11.13 -10.58 -1.43
N GLU A 58 -12.25 -10.27 -2.07
CA GLU A 58 -12.66 -8.93 -2.48
C GLU A 58 -12.96 -8.08 -1.23
N ASP A 59 -11.93 -7.76 -0.46
CA ASP A 59 -12.06 -6.86 0.67
C ASP A 59 -12.25 -5.41 0.16
N GLY A 60 -12.96 -4.59 0.94
CA GLY A 60 -13.23 -3.20 0.57
C GLY A 60 -11.95 -2.36 0.39
N LEU A 61 -10.83 -2.77 1.00
CA LEU A 61 -9.53 -2.11 0.86
C LEU A 61 -8.89 -2.38 -0.50
N ALA A 62 -9.01 -3.60 -1.02
CA ALA A 62 -8.54 -4.04 -2.31
C ALA A 62 -9.32 -3.36 -3.44
N CYS A 63 -10.64 -3.28 -3.31
CA CYS A 63 -11.50 -2.54 -4.23
C CYS A 63 -11.15 -1.04 -4.22
N THR A 64 -11.01 -0.44 -3.04
CA THR A 64 -10.69 0.99 -2.89
C THR A 64 -9.33 1.35 -3.50
N ARG A 65 -8.31 0.53 -3.27
CA ARG A 65 -6.96 0.78 -3.81
C ARG A 65 -6.92 0.54 -5.32
N SER A 66 -7.54 -0.54 -5.80
CA SER A 66 -7.56 -0.89 -7.22
C SER A 66 -8.32 0.14 -8.05
N GLY A 67 -9.41 0.70 -7.53
CA GLY A 67 -10.17 1.76 -8.22
C GLY A 67 -9.47 3.11 -8.31
N ARG A 68 -8.35 3.32 -7.60
CA ARG A 68 -7.59 4.59 -7.59
C ARG A 68 -6.24 4.50 -8.31
N ALA A 69 -5.65 3.32 -8.35
CA ALA A 69 -4.45 3.06 -9.11
C ALA A 69 -4.74 2.95 -10.59
N ASN A 70 -3.80 3.44 -11.41
CA ASN A 70 -3.85 3.29 -12.86
C ASN A 70 -2.83 2.25 -13.36
N ASP A 71 -1.99 1.71 -12.48
CA ASP A 71 -0.95 0.75 -12.80
C ASP A 71 -0.66 -0.17 -11.59
N LYS A 72 -0.06 -1.34 -11.86
CA LYS A 72 0.36 -2.34 -10.88
C LYS A 72 1.85 -2.62 -11.08
N ARG A 73 2.66 -2.41 -10.05
CA ARG A 73 4.12 -2.60 -10.14
C ARG A 73 4.64 -3.59 -9.11
N PRO A 74 5.69 -4.36 -9.41
CA PRO A 74 6.38 -5.13 -8.40
C PRO A 74 7.13 -4.20 -7.44
N ALA A 75 7.02 -4.46 -6.15
CA ALA A 75 7.81 -3.90 -5.07
C ALA A 75 8.63 -5.04 -4.43
N TYR A 76 9.91 -4.77 -4.22
CA TYR A 76 10.85 -5.74 -3.68
C TYR A 76 11.03 -5.45 -2.19
N LEU A 77 10.55 -6.36 -1.34
CA LEU A 77 10.79 -6.27 0.10
C LEU A 77 12.09 -7.02 0.42
N CYS A 78 13.22 -6.31 0.34
CA CYS A 78 14.54 -6.84 0.65
C CYS A 78 14.74 -6.90 2.17
N GLY A 79 14.29 -7.99 2.80
CA GLY A 79 14.61 -8.30 4.20
C GLY A 79 15.76 -9.29 4.31
N LEU A 80 16.61 -9.13 5.33
CA LEU A 80 17.64 -10.11 5.69
C LEU A 80 17.35 -10.68 7.09
N VAL A 81 17.29 -12.00 7.21
CA VAL A 81 17.17 -12.68 8.51
C VAL A 81 18.55 -12.75 9.16
N LEU A 82 18.79 -11.89 10.16
CA LEU A 82 20.09 -11.80 10.85
C LEU A 82 20.31 -12.91 11.91
N GLY A 83 19.24 -13.59 12.34
CA GLY A 83 19.29 -14.60 13.41
C GLY A 83 18.35 -15.77 13.12
N GLN A 84 18.81 -16.72 12.30
CA GLN A 84 17.98 -17.83 11.81
C GLN A 84 17.29 -18.64 12.92
N PRO A 85 17.97 -19.07 14.01
CA PRO A 85 17.33 -19.91 15.03
C PRO A 85 16.21 -19.19 15.78
N MET A 86 16.43 -17.92 16.13
CA MET A 86 15.45 -17.10 16.84
C MET A 86 14.27 -16.73 15.93
N HIS A 87 14.55 -16.45 14.66
CA HIS A 87 13.50 -16.24 13.66
C HIS A 87 12.62 -17.48 13.53
N VAL A 88 13.20 -18.67 13.39
CA VAL A 88 12.44 -19.94 13.31
C VAL A 88 11.62 -20.16 14.59
N ALA A 89 12.20 -19.96 15.77
CA ALA A 89 11.48 -20.13 17.04
C ALA A 89 10.26 -19.20 17.19
N LEU A 90 10.37 -17.95 16.71
CA LEU A 90 9.29 -16.97 16.78
C LEU A 90 8.23 -17.17 15.68
N THR A 91 8.62 -17.71 14.52
CA THR A 91 7.74 -17.84 13.35
C THR A 91 7.08 -19.22 13.23
N SER A 92 7.64 -20.26 13.85
CA SER A 92 7.12 -21.63 13.76
C SER A 92 5.73 -21.81 14.38
N ALA A 93 5.36 -20.94 15.33
CA ALA A 93 4.04 -20.94 15.97
C ALA A 93 2.99 -20.07 15.26
N THR A 94 3.37 -19.33 14.21
CA THR A 94 2.46 -18.42 13.50
C THR A 94 1.90 -19.06 12.22
N ARG A 95 0.61 -18.79 11.98
CA ARG A 95 -0.26 -19.29 10.89
C ARG A 95 0.36 -19.26 9.48
N ALA A 96 -0.35 -19.93 8.56
CA ALA A 96 0.05 -20.22 7.19
C ALA A 96 0.66 -19.00 6.45
N PRO A 97 1.66 -19.21 5.57
CA PRO A 97 2.26 -18.16 4.77
C PRO A 97 1.20 -17.35 4.01
N GLY A 98 1.09 -16.04 4.30
CA GLY A 98 0.19 -15.12 3.60
C GLY A 98 -0.86 -14.43 4.47
N GLU A 99 -1.10 -14.88 5.71
CA GLU A 99 -2.24 -14.40 6.51
C GLU A 99 -2.02 -13.05 7.23
N TRP A 100 -0.77 -12.61 7.48
CA TRP A 100 -0.56 -11.40 8.29
C TRP A 100 0.79 -10.68 8.11
N SER A 101 1.82 -11.28 7.50
CA SER A 101 3.20 -10.79 7.66
C SER A 101 3.85 -10.22 6.40
N PRO A 102 4.70 -9.18 6.53
CA PRO A 102 5.30 -8.52 5.39
C PRO A 102 6.21 -9.48 4.63
N ALA A 103 6.23 -9.36 3.30
CA ALA A 103 6.94 -10.30 2.42
C ALA A 103 8.47 -10.35 2.62
N CYS A 104 9.02 -9.51 3.51
CA CYS A 104 10.39 -9.58 3.98
C CYS A 104 10.73 -10.85 4.80
N ARG A 105 9.74 -11.67 5.17
CA ARG A 105 9.96 -12.97 5.86
C ARG A 105 10.30 -14.13 4.91
N ALA A 106 10.12 -13.96 3.61
CA ALA A 106 10.50 -14.95 2.61
C ALA A 106 11.70 -14.40 1.82
N VAL A 107 12.72 -15.24 1.58
CA VAL A 107 13.86 -14.91 0.73
C VAL A 107 13.33 -14.50 -0.65
N ASN A 108 13.49 -13.22 -1.02
CA ASN A 108 13.09 -12.62 -2.29
C ASN A 108 11.64 -12.90 -2.73
N ARG A 109 10.68 -12.16 -2.16
CA ARG A 109 9.33 -12.06 -2.76
C ARG A 109 9.06 -10.67 -3.31
N ASN A 110 8.51 -10.67 -4.53
CA ASN A 110 7.94 -9.50 -5.18
C ASN A 110 6.50 -9.35 -4.66
N VAL A 111 6.15 -8.16 -4.19
CA VAL A 111 4.78 -7.79 -3.82
C VAL A 111 4.24 -6.87 -4.90
N THR A 112 3.04 -7.09 -5.40
CA THR A 112 2.41 -6.13 -6.32
C THR A 112 1.86 -4.96 -5.52
N VAL A 113 2.35 -3.76 -5.82
CA VAL A 113 1.81 -2.49 -5.31
C VAL A 113 0.97 -1.82 -6.38
N LEU A 114 -0.07 -1.12 -5.91
CA LEU A 114 -0.98 -0.35 -6.73
C LEU A 114 -0.46 1.08 -6.81
N VAL A 115 -0.25 1.58 -8.02
CA VAL A 115 0.36 2.90 -8.21
C VAL A 115 -0.50 3.82 -9.07
N HIS A 116 -0.34 5.12 -8.84
CA HIS A 116 -0.82 6.17 -9.74
C HIS A 116 0.39 6.88 -10.35
N GLY A 117 0.60 6.69 -11.65
CA GLY A 117 1.58 7.43 -12.44
C GLY A 117 0.95 8.64 -13.12
N ALA A 118 1.67 9.77 -13.13
CA ALA A 118 1.37 10.86 -14.06
C ALA A 118 1.67 10.37 -15.49
N GLY A 119 0.65 9.89 -16.20
CA GLY A 119 0.79 9.54 -17.61
C GLY A 119 1.15 10.79 -18.43
N GLU A 120 2.10 10.65 -19.35
CA GLU A 120 2.35 11.65 -20.38
C GLU A 120 1.05 11.80 -21.19
N ARG A 121 0.37 12.93 -21.00
CA ARG A 121 -0.67 13.45 -21.88
C ARG A 121 -0.36 14.90 -22.17
#